data_AF-A0A9J6FV61-F1
#
_entry.id   AF-A0A9J6FV61-F1
#
_cell.length_a   1.000
_cell.length_b   1.000
_cell.length_c   1.000
_cell.angle_alpha   90.00
_cell.angle_beta   90.00
_cell.angle_gamma   90.00
#
_symmetry.space_group_name_H-M   'P 1'
#
loop_
_entity.id
_entity.type
_entity.pdbx_description
1 polymer ?
#
loop_
_entity_poly.entity_id
_entity_poly.type
_entity_poly.pdbx_seq_one_letter_code
_entity_poly.pdbx_strand_id
1 'polypeptide(L)'
;MSHMRFTCDVPSNARMELNNLRHRDDFRTDVFVKLLGICDVRQRALPAGRIRGWRSASLRRDGERSLRVSPGEKLAGALSPQIESVDQVHSIVAQVILAVAIAEEAMQFEHRDLQMDNVLVKMTSNETAVFIYNKKRIVLHTRGVVACVIDFNLSRATIGEC
;
A
#
# COMPACT_ATOMS: atom_id res chain seq x y z
N MET A 1 -5.68 42.98 8.74
CA MET A 1 -4.70 41.95 9.12
C MET A 1 -5.01 40.68 8.35
N SER A 2 -4.22 40.42 7.31
CA SER A 2 -4.41 39.33 6.35
C SER A 2 -4.17 37.99 7.05
N HIS A 3 -5.17 37.11 7.04
CA HIS A 3 -4.99 35.72 7.47
C HIS A 3 -4.33 34.97 6.32
N MET A 4 -3.02 34.76 6.44
CA MET A 4 -2.27 33.85 5.58
C MET A 4 -2.75 32.43 5.89
N ARG A 5 -3.71 31.93 5.09
CA ARG A 5 -4.05 30.51 5.05
C ARG A 5 -2.91 29.82 4.32
N PHE A 6 -2.09 29.07 5.04
CA PHE A 6 -1.31 28.00 4.44
C PHE A 6 -2.30 26.90 4.06
N THR A 7 -2.79 26.91 2.82
CA THR A 7 -3.27 25.67 2.21
C THR A 7 -2.00 24.87 1.94
N CYS A 8 -1.81 23.79 2.69
CA CYS A 8 -0.88 22.76 2.27
C CYS A 8 -1.58 22.03 1.13
N ASP A 9 -1.55 22.61 -0.06
CA ASP A 9 -1.95 21.96 -1.30
C ASP A 9 -0.87 20.92 -1.62
N VAL A 10 -0.90 19.80 -0.89
CA VAL A 10 -0.37 18.55 -1.42
C VAL A 10 -1.53 18.00 -2.26
N PRO A 11 -1.46 18.10 -3.59
CA PRO A 11 -2.62 17.76 -4.38
C PRO A 11 -2.85 16.25 -4.23
N SER A 12 -4.10 15.90 -3.94
CA SER A 12 -4.61 14.53 -3.79
C SER A 12 -4.43 13.67 -5.05
N ASN A 13 -4.01 14.30 -6.16
CA ASN A 13 -3.80 13.71 -7.47
C ASN A 13 -2.68 12.67 -7.50
N ALA A 14 -1.57 12.82 -6.77
CA ALA A 14 -0.43 11.89 -6.84
C ALA A 14 -0.83 10.44 -6.49
N ARG A 15 -1.59 10.29 -5.39
CA ARG A 15 -2.13 8.99 -4.94
C ARG A 15 -3.24 8.47 -5.86
N MET A 16 -3.99 9.35 -6.49
CA MET A 16 -4.98 8.96 -7.51
C MET A 16 -4.30 8.45 -8.78
N GLU A 17 -3.20 9.06 -9.21
CA GLU A 17 -2.47 8.66 -10.42
C GLU A 17 -1.77 7.30 -10.29
N LEU A 18 -1.20 6.96 -9.11
CA LEU A 18 -0.69 5.61 -8.89
C LEU A 18 -1.78 4.54 -9.02
N ASN A 19 -3.03 4.87 -8.71
CA ASN A 19 -4.16 3.98 -8.89
C ASN A 19 -4.48 3.73 -10.38
N ASN A 20 -4.14 4.69 -11.26
CA ASN A 20 -4.33 4.57 -12.70
C ASN A 20 -3.38 3.53 -13.32
N LEU A 21 -2.22 3.27 -12.70
CA LEU A 21 -1.31 2.18 -13.09
C LEU A 21 -1.97 0.79 -13.00
N ARG A 22 -3.17 0.64 -12.42
CA ARG A 22 -3.89 -0.64 -12.43
C ARG A 22 -4.59 -0.94 -13.76
N HIS A 23 -4.80 0.09 -14.57
CA HIS A 23 -5.68 0.03 -15.75
C HIS A 23 -5.02 0.46 -17.05
N ARG A 24 -3.78 0.96 -17.00
CA ARG A 24 -3.00 1.37 -18.17
C ARG A 24 -2.54 0.19 -19.04
N ASP A 25 -2.42 0.43 -20.34
CA ASP A 25 -1.95 -0.55 -21.32
C ASP A 25 -0.42 -0.51 -21.57
N ASP A 26 0.24 0.58 -21.18
CA ASP A 26 1.67 0.81 -21.37
C ASP A 26 2.50 0.47 -20.13
N PHE A 27 2.03 0.87 -18.95
CA PHE A 27 2.68 0.64 -17.66
C PHE A 27 1.65 0.22 -16.62
N ARG A 28 1.69 -1.05 -16.18
CA ARG A 28 0.65 -1.62 -15.32
C ARG A 28 1.16 -2.41 -14.13
N THR A 29 0.70 -2.05 -12.93
CA THR A 29 0.96 -2.76 -11.68
C THR A 29 -0.19 -2.60 -10.68
N ASP A 30 -0.45 -3.65 -9.90
CA ASP A 30 -1.48 -3.69 -8.84
C ASP A 30 -0.88 -3.63 -7.42
N VAL A 31 0.44 -3.49 -7.30
CA VAL A 31 1.18 -3.61 -6.04
C VAL A 31 1.03 -2.38 -5.14
N PHE A 32 0.78 -1.18 -5.66
CA PHE A 32 0.51 -0.02 -4.80
C PHE A 32 -0.90 -0.11 -4.20
N VAL A 33 -1.06 0.20 -2.92
CA VAL A 33 -2.38 0.14 -2.26
C VAL A 33 -3.45 0.91 -3.03
N LYS A 34 -4.60 0.26 -3.22
CA LYS A 34 -5.74 0.86 -3.94
C LYS A 34 -6.36 1.95 -3.07
N LEU A 35 -6.39 3.17 -3.59
CA LEU A 35 -7.15 4.26 -2.99
C LEU A 35 -8.63 4.15 -3.42
N LEU A 36 -9.54 4.00 -2.44
CA LEU A 36 -10.98 3.91 -2.70
C LEU A 36 -11.66 5.29 -2.73
N GLY A 37 -11.15 6.24 -1.96
CA GLY A 37 -11.68 7.60 -1.89
C GLY A 37 -10.97 8.42 -0.83
N ILE A 38 -10.95 9.73 -1.03
CA ILE A 38 -10.46 10.72 -0.06
C ILE A 38 -11.65 11.60 0.32
N CYS A 39 -11.86 11.81 1.61
CA CYS A 39 -12.91 12.68 2.10
C CYS A 39 -12.38 13.62 3.18
N ASP A 40 -12.81 14.88 3.13
CA ASP A 40 -12.62 15.85 4.20
C ASP A 40 -13.69 15.60 5.28
N VAL A 41 -13.27 15.18 6.47
CA VAL A 41 -14.16 14.90 7.60
C VAL A 41 -14.16 16.09 8.54
N ARG A 42 -15.23 16.88 8.51
CA ARG A 42 -15.35 18.13 9.30
C ARG A 42 -15.95 17.94 10.71
N GLN A 43 -15.88 16.74 11.26
CA GLN A 43 -16.44 16.46 12.60
C GLN A 43 -15.49 16.94 13.70
N ARG A 44 -16.02 17.66 14.70
CA ARG A 44 -15.23 18.14 15.86
C ARG A 44 -14.79 17.03 16.82
N ALA A 45 -15.47 15.88 16.81
CA ALA A 45 -15.19 14.77 17.72
C ALA A 45 -15.12 13.45 16.94
N LEU A 46 -14.19 12.57 17.35
CA LEU A 46 -14.10 11.22 16.80
C LEU A 46 -15.35 10.42 17.19
N PRO A 47 -15.93 9.63 16.26
CA PRO A 47 -17.07 8.78 16.57
C PRO A 47 -16.77 7.83 17.73
N ALA A 48 -17.70 7.71 18.68
CA ALA A 48 -17.52 6.88 19.88
C ALA A 48 -17.13 5.43 19.57
N GLY A 49 -17.62 4.87 18.45
CA GLY A 49 -17.21 3.55 17.98
C GLY A 49 -15.72 3.44 17.64
N ARG A 50 -15.12 4.49 17.07
CA ARG A 50 -13.68 4.54 16.74
C ARG A 50 -12.82 4.66 17.99
N ILE A 51 -13.28 5.46 18.97
CA ILE A 51 -12.63 5.58 20.28
C ILE A 51 -12.63 4.23 21.01
N ARG A 52 -13.76 3.51 21.01
CA ARG A 52 -13.83 2.16 21.59
C ARG A 52 -12.87 1.20 20.91
N GLY A 53 -12.86 1.15 19.57
CA GLY A 53 -11.94 0.30 18.82
C GLY A 53 -10.47 0.60 19.12
N TRP A 54 -10.10 1.88 19.24
CA TRP A 54 -8.75 2.30 19.63
C TRP A 54 -8.38 1.81 21.02
N ARG A 55 -9.25 2.00 22.02
CA ARG A 55 -9.00 1.51 23.39
C ARG A 55 -8.81 0.00 23.43
N SER A 56 -9.64 -0.75 22.71
CA SER A 56 -9.51 -2.20 22.60
C SER A 56 -8.18 -2.62 21.98
N ALA A 57 -7.69 -1.89 20.97
CA ALA A 57 -6.39 -2.18 20.34
C ALA A 57 -5.19 -1.78 21.21
N SER A 58 -5.27 -0.68 21.96
CA SER A 58 -4.22 -0.26 22.90
C SER A 58 -4.07 -1.24 24.06
N LEU A 59 -5.18 -1.68 24.65
CA LEU A 59 -5.17 -2.66 25.74
C LEU A 59 -4.55 -4.01 25.32
N ARG A 60 -4.69 -4.41 24.05
CA ARG A 60 -4.06 -5.62 23.50
C ARG A 60 -2.54 -5.50 23.33
N ARG A 61 -1.98 -4.29 23.29
CA ARG A 61 -0.54 -4.07 23.11
C ARG A 61 0.24 -4.01 24.42
N ASP A 62 -0.42 -3.70 25.53
CA ASP A 62 0.23 -3.53 26.83
C ASP A 62 0.41 -4.86 27.62
N GLY A 63 -0.17 -5.96 27.14
CA GLY A 63 0.00 -7.30 27.72
C GLY A 63 0.80 -8.23 26.79
N GLU A 64 2.02 -8.60 27.21
CA GLU A 64 2.94 -9.54 26.55
C GLU A 64 3.38 -9.19 25.11
N ARG A 65 4.69 -9.05 24.95
CA ARG A 65 5.39 -8.90 23.66
C ARG A 65 5.38 -10.18 22.80
N SER A 66 4.45 -11.09 23.03
CA SER A 66 4.28 -12.32 22.26
C SER A 66 3.00 -12.21 21.45
N LEU A 67 3.16 -12.14 20.12
CA LEU A 67 2.07 -12.25 19.14
C LEU A 67 1.34 -13.60 19.33
N ARG A 68 0.44 -13.68 20.30
CA ARG A 68 -0.55 -14.75 20.39
C ARG A 68 -1.87 -14.19 19.90
N VAL A 69 -2.14 -14.41 18.62
CA VAL A 69 -3.49 -14.29 18.08
C VAL A 69 -4.30 -15.44 18.68
N SER A 70 -5.27 -15.12 19.54
CA SER A 70 -6.21 -16.12 20.07
C SER A 70 -7.01 -16.74 18.91
N PRO A 71 -7.25 -18.07 18.90
CA PRO A 71 -8.04 -18.71 17.86
C PRO A 71 -9.49 -18.21 17.93
N GLY A 72 -9.91 -17.41 16.95
CA GLY A 72 -11.31 -17.01 16.82
C GLY A 72 -11.58 -15.55 16.43
N GLU A 73 -10.60 -14.65 16.57
CA GLU A 73 -10.78 -13.25 16.17
C GLU A 73 -10.04 -12.94 14.87
N LYS A 74 -10.78 -12.96 13.76
CA LYS A 74 -10.31 -12.41 12.49
C LYS A 74 -10.22 -10.89 12.62
N LEU A 75 -9.03 -10.35 12.88
CA LEU A 75 -8.71 -9.02 12.38
C LEU A 75 -8.92 -9.08 10.87
N ALA A 76 -9.83 -8.25 10.35
CA ALA A 76 -10.03 -8.11 8.91
C ALA A 76 -8.69 -7.78 8.25
N GLY A 77 -8.06 -8.79 7.64
CA GLY A 77 -6.77 -8.68 6.95
C GLY A 77 -5.57 -8.60 7.89
N ALA A 78 -5.13 -9.72 8.45
CA ALA A 78 -3.74 -9.84 8.90
C ALA A 78 -2.84 -9.74 7.64
N LEU A 79 -2.32 -8.54 7.41
CA LEU A 79 -1.47 -8.16 6.26
C LEU A 79 0.00 -8.56 6.44
N SER A 80 0.24 -9.54 7.31
CA SER A 80 1.56 -10.14 7.56
C SER A 80 1.36 -11.64 7.76
N PRO A 81 1.02 -12.40 6.70
CA PRO A 81 1.02 -13.85 6.74
C PRO A 81 2.38 -14.37 7.18
N GLN A 82 2.42 -15.56 7.78
CA GLN A 82 3.68 -16.24 8.00
C GLN A 82 4.32 -16.49 6.64
N ILE A 83 5.49 -15.88 6.40
CA ILE A 83 6.31 -16.17 5.24
C ILE A 83 7.04 -17.46 5.56
N GLU A 84 6.71 -18.52 4.82
CA GLU A 84 7.10 -19.90 5.14
C GLU A 84 8.28 -20.37 4.28
N SER A 85 8.66 -19.61 3.24
CA SER A 85 9.75 -20.00 2.33
C SER A 85 10.52 -18.82 1.74
N VAL A 86 11.76 -19.11 1.34
CA VAL A 86 12.64 -18.18 0.62
C VAL A 86 12.05 -17.82 -0.76
N ASP A 87 11.33 -18.75 -1.40
CA ASP A 87 10.63 -18.50 -2.67
C ASP A 87 9.54 -17.42 -2.54
N GLN A 88 8.84 -17.37 -1.40
CA GLN A 88 7.88 -16.30 -1.11
C GLN A 88 8.59 -14.95 -0.95
N VAL A 89 9.73 -14.92 -0.25
CA VAL A 89 10.54 -13.70 -0.11
C VAL A 89 11.00 -13.20 -1.49
N HIS A 90 11.54 -14.10 -2.33
CA HIS A 90 11.92 -13.74 -3.71
C HIS A 90 10.74 -13.20 -4.51
N SER A 91 9.57 -13.83 -4.41
CA SER A 91 8.37 -13.36 -5.09
C SER A 91 7.97 -11.96 -4.61
N ILE A 92 7.95 -11.71 -3.30
CA ILE A 92 7.61 -10.41 -2.72
C ILE A 92 8.57 -9.33 -3.22
N VAL A 93 9.88 -9.57 -3.12
CA VAL A 93 10.91 -8.62 -3.55
C VAL A 93 10.78 -8.32 -5.04
N ALA A 94 10.58 -9.34 -5.88
CA ALA A 94 10.44 -9.16 -7.32
C ALA A 94 9.15 -8.41 -7.71
N GLN A 95 8.03 -8.64 -7.00
CA GLN A 95 6.80 -7.87 -7.19
C GLN A 95 7.02 -6.38 -6.86
N VAL A 96 7.71 -6.08 -5.76
CA VAL A 96 8.01 -4.70 -5.35
C VAL A 96 8.96 -4.01 -6.35
N ILE A 97 10.04 -4.68 -6.77
CA ILE A 97 10.99 -4.14 -7.75
C ILE A 97 10.28 -3.81 -9.07
N LEU A 98 9.48 -4.74 -9.59
CA LEU A 98 8.73 -4.52 -10.84
C LEU A 98 7.75 -3.35 -10.70
N ALA A 99 7.05 -3.25 -9.57
CA ALA A 99 6.10 -2.17 -9.35
C ALA A 99 6.78 -0.80 -9.28
N VAL A 100 7.91 -0.70 -8.58
CA VAL A 100 8.71 0.53 -8.50
C VAL A 100 9.25 0.90 -9.87
N ALA A 101 9.86 -0.03 -10.61
CA ALA A 101 10.37 0.23 -11.96
C ALA A 101 9.29 0.70 -12.94
N ILE A 102 8.08 0.13 -12.85
CA ILE A 102 6.92 0.55 -13.66
C ILE A 102 6.50 1.99 -13.32
N ALA A 103 6.46 2.34 -12.04
CA ALA A 103 6.09 3.69 -11.61
C ALA A 103 7.20 4.72 -11.89
N GLU A 104 8.46 4.33 -11.77
CA GLU A 104 9.63 5.14 -12.14
C GLU A 104 9.53 5.55 -13.61
N GLU A 105 9.34 4.59 -14.51
CA GLU A 105 9.26 4.88 -15.95
C GLU A 105 7.99 5.68 -16.29
N ALA A 106 6.84 5.30 -15.72
CA ALA A 106 5.57 5.92 -16.07
C ALA A 106 5.38 7.33 -15.52
N MET A 107 6.03 7.66 -14.39
CA MET A 107 5.71 8.85 -13.59
C MET A 107 6.92 9.48 -12.88
N GLN A 108 8.15 9.02 -13.14
CA GLN A 108 9.35 9.45 -12.39
C GLN A 108 9.13 9.29 -10.87
N PHE A 109 8.49 8.19 -10.48
CA PHE A 109 8.14 7.90 -9.10
C PHE A 109 9.36 7.55 -8.25
N GLU A 110 9.41 8.05 -7.02
CA GLU A 110 10.37 7.66 -6.00
C GLU A 110 9.63 7.45 -4.68
N HIS A 111 9.72 6.28 -4.05
CA HIS A 111 9.04 6.03 -2.77
C HIS A 111 9.69 6.78 -1.60
N ARG A 112 11.03 6.86 -1.59
CA ARG A 112 11.92 7.53 -0.62
C ARG A 112 11.91 7.01 0.83
N ASP A 113 10.92 6.21 1.21
CA ASP A 113 10.87 5.52 2.52
C ASP A 113 10.41 4.06 2.40
N LEU A 114 10.96 3.32 1.44
CA LEU A 114 10.55 1.94 1.18
C LEU A 114 11.30 0.96 2.09
N GLN A 115 10.85 0.87 3.33
CA GLN A 115 11.27 -0.12 4.31
C GLN A 115 10.28 -1.29 4.39
N MET A 116 10.68 -2.39 5.03
CA MET A 116 9.86 -3.61 5.16
C MET A 116 8.48 -3.34 5.77
N ASP A 117 8.38 -2.42 6.73
CA ASP A 117 7.12 -2.09 7.41
C ASP A 117 6.11 -1.38 6.48
N ASN A 118 6.59 -0.84 5.35
CA ASN A 118 5.77 -0.22 4.29
C ASN A 118 5.44 -1.20 3.16
N VAL A 119 5.75 -2.49 3.32
CA VAL A 119 5.38 -3.57 2.41
C VAL A 119 4.47 -4.54 3.13
N LEU A 120 3.19 -4.45 2.85
CA LEU A 120 2.20 -5.40 3.33
C LEU A 120 2.22 -6.66 2.46
N VAL A 121 1.91 -7.81 3.04
CA VAL A 121 1.83 -9.08 2.32
C VAL A 121 0.47 -9.70 2.55
N LYS A 122 -0.12 -10.29 1.52
CA LYS A 122 -1.39 -11.02 1.62
C LYS A 122 -1.26 -12.37 0.93
N MET A 123 -1.85 -13.41 1.53
CA MET A 123 -2.00 -14.70 0.85
C MET A 123 -2.92 -14.57 -0.37
N THR A 124 -2.59 -15.29 -1.43
CA THR A 124 -3.37 -15.35 -2.67
C THR A 124 -3.47 -16.78 -3.19
N SER A 125 -4.60 -17.12 -3.81
CA SER A 125 -4.76 -18.34 -4.60
C SER A 125 -4.31 -18.16 -6.04
N ASN A 126 -4.06 -16.92 -6.49
CA ASN A 126 -3.60 -16.66 -7.85
C ASN A 126 -2.14 -17.09 -7.98
N GLU A 127 -1.85 -18.03 -8.87
CA GLU A 127 -0.50 -18.58 -9.06
C GLU A 127 0.48 -17.56 -9.66
N THR A 128 -0.05 -16.56 -10.37
CA THR A 128 0.74 -15.54 -11.06
C THR A 128 0.19 -14.13 -10.84
N ALA A 129 1.10 -13.16 -10.87
CA ALA A 129 0.84 -11.73 -10.93
C ALA A 129 1.28 -11.22 -12.30
N VAL A 130 0.49 -10.31 -12.88
CA VAL A 130 0.72 -9.78 -14.23
C VAL A 130 1.09 -8.31 -14.15
N PHE A 131 2.18 -7.96 -14.82
CA PHE A 131 2.69 -6.61 -14.92
C PHE A 131 2.79 -6.22 -16.41
N ILE A 132 2.70 -4.92 -16.70
CA ILE A 132 2.98 -4.39 -18.04
C ILE A 132 4.10 -3.36 -17.92
N TYR A 133 5.17 -3.52 -18.69
CA TYR A 133 6.28 -2.57 -18.78
C TYR A 133 6.51 -2.22 -20.24
N ASN A 134 6.33 -0.95 -20.60
CA ASN A 134 6.41 -0.47 -21.99
C ASN A 134 5.62 -1.37 -22.97
N LYS A 135 4.34 -1.60 -22.65
CA LYS A 135 3.39 -2.45 -23.40
C LYS A 135 3.77 -3.95 -23.48
N LYS A 136 4.85 -4.37 -22.83
CA LYS A 136 5.25 -5.78 -22.77
C LYS A 136 4.70 -6.42 -21.50
N ARG A 137 4.06 -7.58 -21.67
CA ARG A 137 3.50 -8.34 -20.57
C ARG A 137 4.56 -9.17 -19.85
N ILE A 138 4.68 -8.95 -18.55
CA ILE A 138 5.56 -9.70 -17.63
C ILE A 138 4.67 -10.50 -16.69
N VAL A 139 5.00 -11.78 -16.51
CA VAL A 139 4.26 -12.70 -15.62
C VAL A 139 5.21 -13.21 -14.55
N LEU A 140 4.80 -13.12 -13.30
CA LEU A 140 5.60 -13.52 -12.15
C LEU A 140 4.83 -14.51 -11.28
N HIS A 141 5.47 -15.60 -10.84
CA HIS A 141 4.86 -16.55 -9.91
C HIS A 141 4.74 -15.95 -8.50
N THR A 142 3.52 -15.92 -7.97
CA THR A 142 3.22 -15.31 -6.66
C THR A 142 3.73 -16.14 -5.49
N ARG A 143 3.93 -17.45 -5.69
CA ARG A 143 4.25 -18.39 -4.60
C ARG A 143 3.24 -18.31 -3.44
N GLY A 144 1.98 -18.02 -3.77
CA GLY A 144 0.90 -17.89 -2.80
C GLY A 144 0.85 -16.55 -2.06
N VAL A 145 1.72 -15.58 -2.40
CA VAL A 145 1.78 -14.26 -1.75
C VAL A 145 1.72 -13.11 -2.74
N VAL A 146 1.07 -12.01 -2.34
CA VAL A 146 1.11 -10.74 -3.06
C VAL A 146 1.59 -9.61 -2.15
N ALA A 147 2.47 -8.78 -2.68
CA ALA A 147 2.97 -7.58 -2.00
C ALA A 147 2.01 -6.41 -2.21
N CYS A 148 1.95 -5.52 -1.23
CA CYS A 148 1.19 -4.28 -1.29
C CYS A 148 2.01 -3.14 -0.65
N VAL A 149 2.50 -2.21 -1.46
CA VAL A 149 3.28 -1.05 -1.01
C VAL A 149 2.33 0.03 -0.48
N ILE A 150 2.66 0.58 0.69
CA ILE A 150 1.90 1.61 1.41
C ILE A 150 2.80 2.77 1.85
N ASP A 151 2.19 3.78 2.46
CA ASP A 151 2.83 4.96 3.05
C ASP A 151 3.70 5.77 2.09
N PHE A 152 3.01 6.64 1.34
CA PHE A 152 3.63 7.53 0.36
C PHE A 152 3.97 8.92 0.92
N ASN A 153 4.12 9.08 2.23
CA ASN A 153 4.25 10.41 2.85
C ASN A 153 5.52 11.16 2.40
N LEU A 154 6.61 10.45 2.13
CA LEU A 154 7.87 11.02 1.63
C LEU A 154 8.07 10.82 0.12
N SER A 155 7.10 10.21 -0.56
CA SER A 155 7.25 9.87 -1.97
C SER A 155 7.19 11.10 -2.88
N ARG A 156 7.80 10.95 -4.06
CA ARG A 156 7.77 11.93 -5.15
C ARG A 156 7.24 11.25 -6.41
N ALA A 157 6.48 11.99 -7.21
CA ALA A 157 6.08 11.59 -8.55
C ALA A 157 5.86 12.84 -9.42
N THR A 158 6.02 12.68 -10.73
CA THR A 158 5.54 13.65 -11.72
C THR A 158 4.08 13.32 -12.05
N ILE A 159 3.25 14.34 -12.07
CA ILE A 159 1.79 14.24 -12.25
C ILE A 159 1.43 15.14 -13.43
N GLY A 160 0.76 14.59 -14.44
CA GLY A 160 0.51 15.26 -15.72
C GLY A 160 1.39 14.71 -16.84
N GLU A 161 1.38 15.36 -18.00
CA GLU A 161 2.14 14.92 -19.17
C GLU A 161 3.66 15.09 -18.96
N CYS A 162 4.41 14.04 -19.30
CA CYS A 162 5.82 14.10 -19.66
C CYS A 162 5.93 14.23 -21.18
#